data_AF-A0AAV4IB04-F1
#
_entry.id   AF-A0AAV4IB04-F1
#
_cell.length_a   1.000
_cell.length_b   1.000
_cell.length_c   1.000
_cell.angle_alpha   90.00
_cell.angle_beta   90.00
_cell.angle_gamma   90.00
#
_symmetry.space_group_name_H-M   'P 1'
#
loop_
_entity.id
_entity.type
_entity.pdbx_description
1 polymer ?
#
loop_
_entity_poly.entity_id
_entity_poly.type
_entity_poly.pdbx_seq_one_letter_code
_entity_poly.pdbx_strand_id
1 'polypeptide(L)'
;MNGQPLPAEDTPTFLGITLDKRLTWKPHIQKINQKAIRRSQIMEKLYGTKWGANSKILRQVYQGYIRPVMEYASPAWSTAAASNLTSLSKTQNQNLRIVLGAIKSTPIKELHKQADMDTLENRREQRTLTLYETSKRNPTLHFTTS
;
A
#
# COMPACT_ATOMS: atom_id res chain seq x y z
N MET A 1 -22.53 -19.96 -15.46
CA MET A 1 -22.90 -18.91 -14.48
C MET A 1 -24.33 -18.48 -14.79
N ASN A 2 -25.28 -18.68 -13.87
CA ASN A 2 -26.72 -18.59 -14.12
C ASN A 2 -27.26 -17.14 -14.15
N GLY A 3 -26.74 -16.28 -15.04
CA GLY A 3 -27.42 -15.07 -15.57
C GLY A 3 -28.07 -14.07 -14.59
N GLN A 4 -27.88 -14.20 -13.27
CA GLN A 4 -28.51 -13.34 -12.27
C GLN A 4 -27.83 -11.96 -12.33
N PRO A 5 -28.58 -10.87 -12.53
CA PRO A 5 -28.01 -9.53 -12.50
C PRO A 5 -27.39 -9.28 -11.13
N LEU A 6 -26.14 -8.84 -11.12
CA LEU A 6 -25.45 -8.49 -9.88
C LEU A 6 -26.23 -7.37 -9.16
N PRO A 7 -26.42 -7.46 -7.83
CA PRO A 7 -27.01 -6.37 -7.08
C PRO A 7 -26.20 -5.09 -7.32
N ALA A 8 -26.89 -3.98 -7.57
CA ALA A 8 -26.26 -2.68 -7.81
C ALA A 8 -25.64 -2.13 -6.52
N GLU A 9 -24.46 -2.64 -6.15
CA GLU A 9 -23.68 -2.13 -5.04
C GLU A 9 -22.87 -0.89 -5.50
N ASP A 10 -22.78 0.11 -4.62
CA ASP A 10 -22.00 1.32 -4.91
C ASP A 10 -20.49 1.09 -4.85
N THR A 11 -20.07 0.02 -4.16
CA THR A 11 -18.66 -0.33 -3.93
C THR A 11 -18.35 -1.84 -4.09
N PRO A 12 -18.62 -2.43 -5.26
CA PRO A 12 -18.37 -3.87 -5.47
C PRO A 12 -16.90 -4.21 -5.23
N THR A 13 -16.65 -5.40 -4.66
CA THR A 13 -15.29 -5.91 -4.44
C THR A 13 -14.98 -7.03 -5.42
N PHE A 14 -13.93 -6.84 -6.23
CA PHE A 14 -13.43 -7.82 -7.18
C PHE A 14 -11.96 -8.14 -6.88
N LEU A 15 -11.62 -9.42 -6.70
CA LEU A 15 -10.28 -9.87 -6.32
C LEU A 15 -9.70 -9.13 -5.10
N GLY A 16 -10.55 -8.72 -4.15
CA GLY A 16 -10.14 -7.96 -2.97
C GLY A 16 -9.91 -6.45 -3.22
N ILE A 17 -10.14 -5.96 -4.44
CA ILE A 17 -10.13 -4.55 -4.81
C ILE A 17 -11.55 -4.00 -4.74
N THR A 18 -11.73 -2.87 -4.05
CA THR A 18 -13.04 -2.23 -3.91
C THR A 18 -13.16 -1.13 -4.97
N LEU A 19 -14.12 -1.27 -5.88
CA LEU A 19 -14.34 -0.33 -6.97
C LEU A 19 -15.47 0.61 -6.59
N ASP A 20 -15.24 1.92 -6.59
CA ASP A 20 -16.33 2.89 -6.48
C ASP A 20 -16.84 3.28 -7.88
N LYS A 21 -18.10 3.69 -7.99
CA LYS A 21 -18.73 4.07 -9.28
C LYS A 21 -17.93 5.06 -10.12
N ARG A 22 -17.11 5.90 -9.49
CA ARG A 22 -16.30 6.95 -10.13
C ARG A 22 -14.82 6.56 -10.28
N LEU A 23 -14.44 5.33 -9.89
CA LEU A 23 -13.07 4.84 -9.87
C LEU A 23 -12.09 5.84 -9.21
N THR A 24 -12.54 6.51 -8.15
CA THR A 24 -11.68 7.39 -7.34
C THR A 24 -10.71 6.61 -6.47
N TRP A 25 -10.98 5.32 -6.26
CA TRP A 25 -10.23 4.39 -5.41
C TRP A 25 -10.22 4.78 -3.93
N LYS A 26 -10.95 5.82 -3.54
CA LYS A 26 -10.94 6.36 -2.18
C LYS A 26 -11.37 5.32 -1.14
N PRO A 27 -12.49 4.60 -1.30
CA PRO A 27 -12.89 3.58 -0.31
C PRO A 27 -11.86 2.45 -0.19
N HIS A 28 -11.27 2.04 -1.31
CA HIS A 28 -10.24 1.01 -1.35
C HIS A 28 -8.97 1.45 -0.61
N ILE A 29 -8.45 2.64 -0.93
CA ILE A 29 -7.26 3.21 -0.29
C ILE A 29 -7.48 3.37 1.21
N GLN A 30 -8.66 3.82 1.64
CA GLN A 30 -9.02 3.93 3.07
C GLN A 30 -9.00 2.55 3.75
N LYS A 31 -9.58 1.52 3.12
CA LYS A 31 -9.58 0.15 3.64
C LYS A 31 -8.16 -0.42 3.77
N ILE A 32 -7.32 -0.21 2.75
CA ILE A 32 -5.89 -0.58 2.78
C ILE A 32 -5.18 0.15 3.92
N ASN A 33 -5.36 1.46 4.02
CA ASN A 33 -4.70 2.28 5.02
C ASN A 33 -5.10 1.86 6.44
N GLN A 34 -6.39 1.59 6.68
CA GLN A 34 -6.85 1.11 7.98
C GLN A 34 -6.23 -0.25 8.34
N LYS A 35 -6.10 -1.15 7.37
CA LYS A 35 -5.43 -2.45 7.57
C LYS A 35 -3.94 -2.24 7.87
N ALA A 36 -3.27 -1.33 7.18
CA ALA A 36 -1.88 -0.98 7.45
C ALA A 36 -1.70 -0.39 8.85
N ILE A 37 -2.54 0.56 9.27
CA ILE A 37 -2.53 1.15 10.62
C ILE A 37 -2.66 0.08 11.72
N ARG A 38 -3.59 -0.87 11.56
CA ARG A 38 -3.73 -1.99 12.51
C ARG A 38 -2.45 -2.82 12.62
N ARG A 39 -1.77 -3.07 11.49
CA ARG A 39 -0.48 -3.77 11.48
C ARG A 39 0.64 -2.93 12.11
N SER A 40 0.63 -1.62 11.89
CA SER A 40 1.55 -0.67 12.52
C SER A 40 1.41 -0.65 14.05
N GLN A 41 0.18 -0.68 14.57
CA GLN A 41 -0.07 -0.76 16.01
C GLN A 41 0.50 -2.03 16.64
N ILE A 42 0.46 -3.16 15.92
CA ILE A 42 1.11 -4.40 16.38
C ILE A 42 2.62 -4.21 16.43
N MET A 43 3.22 -3.66 15.38
CA MET A 43 4.66 -3.35 15.34
C MET A 43 5.08 -2.38 16.46
N GLU A 44 4.27 -1.37 16.76
CA GLU A 44 4.51 -0.42 17.86
C GLU A 44 4.45 -1.09 19.24
N LYS A 45 3.54 -2.04 19.44
CA LYS A 45 3.50 -2.85 20.67
C LYS A 45 4.72 -3.75 20.81
N LEU A 46 5.24 -4.31 19.71
CA LEU A 46 6.48 -5.09 19.70
C LEU A 46 7.69 -4.21 20.06
N TYR A 47 7.70 -2.95 19.63
CA TYR A 47 8.71 -1.97 20.03
C TYR A 47 8.69 -1.68 21.54
N GLY A 48 7.51 -1.44 22.13
CA GLY A 48 7.37 -1.08 23.55
C GLY A 48 7.65 -2.21 24.56
N THR A 49 7.77 -3.46 24.12
CA THR A 49 7.79 -4.66 24.99
C THR A 49 9.19 -5.26 25.22
N LYS A 50 10.21 -4.42 25.49
CA LYS A 50 11.60 -4.80 25.84
C LYS A 50 12.62 -4.89 24.69
N TRP A 51 12.31 -4.46 23.47
CA TRP A 51 13.26 -4.50 22.34
C TRP A 51 13.90 -3.13 22.07
N GLY A 52 14.85 -2.75 22.91
CA GLY A 52 15.60 -1.48 22.79
C GLY A 52 16.65 -1.41 21.68
N ALA A 53 16.78 -2.43 20.82
CA ALA A 53 17.88 -2.46 19.84
C ALA A 53 17.65 -3.39 18.63
N ASN A 54 16.51 -3.31 17.94
CA ASN A 54 16.44 -4.00 16.63
C ASN A 54 15.60 -3.27 15.57
N SER A 55 16.05 -2.08 15.19
CA SER A 55 15.58 -1.36 14.00
C SER A 55 15.58 -2.23 12.74
N LYS A 56 16.53 -3.19 12.63
CA LYS A 56 16.60 -4.17 11.54
C LYS A 56 15.38 -5.10 11.52
N ILE A 57 14.94 -5.65 12.65
CA ILE A 57 13.72 -6.46 12.74
C ILE A 57 12.49 -5.60 12.44
N LEU A 58 12.39 -4.40 13.00
CA LEU A 58 11.25 -3.50 12.71
C LEU A 58 11.18 -3.16 11.22
N ARG A 59 12.33 -2.93 10.58
CA ARG A 59 12.47 -2.76 9.13
C ARG A 59 11.95 -4.00 8.39
N GLN A 60 12.34 -5.20 8.80
CA GLN A 60 11.86 -6.45 8.19
C GLN A 60 10.34 -6.63 8.38
N VAL A 61 9.81 -6.35 9.57
CA VAL A 61 8.37 -6.38 9.85
C VAL A 61 7.63 -5.38 8.96
N TYR A 62 8.11 -4.14 8.87
CA TYR A 62 7.50 -3.16 7.98
C TYR A 62 7.53 -3.65 6.52
N GLN A 63 8.68 -4.09 6.01
CA GLN A 63 8.86 -4.49 4.61
C GLN A 63 8.09 -5.77 4.24
N GLY A 64 8.00 -6.74 5.15
CA GLY A 64 7.39 -8.05 4.92
C GLY A 64 5.93 -8.18 5.37
N TYR A 65 5.49 -7.39 6.35
CA TYR A 65 4.14 -7.49 6.90
C TYR A 65 3.27 -6.26 6.60
N ILE A 66 3.80 -5.04 6.67
CA ILE A 66 2.98 -3.82 6.53
C ILE A 66 2.93 -3.37 5.07
N ARG A 67 4.10 -3.17 4.45
CA ARG A 67 4.26 -2.65 3.10
C ARG A 67 3.49 -3.45 2.03
N PRO A 68 3.46 -4.80 2.04
CA PRO A 68 2.72 -5.55 1.02
C PRO A 68 1.22 -5.27 1.04
N VAL A 69 0.63 -4.92 2.20
CA VAL A 69 -0.78 -4.50 2.27
C VAL A 69 -0.98 -3.17 1.58
N MET A 70 -0.05 -2.23 1.78
CA MET A 70 -0.11 -0.89 1.21
C MET A 70 0.13 -0.89 -0.31
N GLU A 71 0.85 -1.89 -0.83
CA GLU A 71 1.21 -1.99 -2.25
C GLU A 71 0.32 -2.97 -3.03
N TYR A 72 -0.59 -3.67 -2.36
CA TYR A 72 -1.45 -4.63 -3.03
C TYR A 72 -2.27 -3.97 -4.14
N ALA A 73 -2.19 -4.54 -5.34
CA ALA A 73 -2.84 -4.03 -6.54
C ALA A 73 -2.55 -2.55 -6.85
N SER A 74 -1.40 -2.02 -6.41
CA SER A 74 -1.05 -0.60 -6.58
C SER A 74 -1.11 -0.06 -8.01
N PRO A 75 -0.83 -0.84 -9.07
CA PRO A 75 -1.02 -0.37 -10.43
C PRO A 75 -2.49 -0.08 -10.78
N ALA A 76 -3.44 -0.81 -10.20
CA ALA A 76 -4.87 -0.64 -10.50
C ALA A 76 -5.39 0.73 -10.05
N TRP A 77 -4.92 1.22 -8.91
CA TRP A 77 -5.26 2.54 -8.38
C TRP A 77 -4.13 3.57 -8.56
N SER A 78 -3.25 3.37 -9.55
CA SER A 78 -2.18 4.31 -9.90
C SER A 78 -2.72 5.68 -10.36
N THR A 79 -3.92 5.70 -10.91
CA THR A 79 -4.64 6.89 -11.37
C THR A 79 -5.41 7.63 -10.26
N ALA A 80 -5.37 7.13 -9.01
CA ALA A 80 -6.03 7.78 -7.89
C ALA A 80 -5.45 9.17 -7.63
N ALA A 81 -6.31 10.11 -7.23
CA ALA A 81 -5.89 11.46 -6.87
C ALA A 81 -4.84 11.44 -5.74
N ALA A 82 -3.81 12.28 -5.85
CA ALA A 82 -2.74 12.39 -4.85
C ALA A 82 -3.26 12.69 -3.43
N SER A 83 -4.37 13.42 -3.33
CA SER A 83 -5.06 13.71 -2.07
C SER A 83 -5.54 12.44 -1.36
N ASN A 84 -6.03 11.42 -2.10
CA ASN A 84 -6.45 10.14 -1.53
C ASN A 84 -5.24 9.32 -1.03
N LEU A 85 -4.12 9.41 -1.75
CA LEU A 85 -2.88 8.67 -1.49
C LEU A 85 -2.07 9.24 -0.32
N THR A 86 -2.26 10.52 0.01
CA THR A 86 -1.60 11.19 1.15
C THR A 86 -1.73 10.41 2.46
N SER A 87 -2.88 9.74 2.66
CA SER A 87 -3.13 8.92 3.86
C SER A 87 -2.15 7.75 3.99
N LEU A 88 -1.81 7.09 2.88
CA LEU A 88 -0.82 6.01 2.84
C LEU A 88 0.59 6.54 3.12
N SER A 89 0.96 7.68 2.52
CA SER A 89 2.28 8.30 2.77
C SER A 89 2.46 8.69 4.24
N LYS A 90 1.40 9.22 4.88
CA LYS A 90 1.41 9.51 6.33
C LYS A 90 1.63 8.24 7.16
N THR A 91 0.92 7.16 6.84
CA THR A 91 1.11 5.87 7.52
C THR A 91 2.52 5.32 7.31
N GLN A 92 3.07 5.38 6.09
CA GLN A 92 4.47 5.00 5.83
C GLN A 92 5.43 5.81 6.70
N ASN A 93 5.32 7.14 6.69
CA ASN A 93 6.19 8.02 7.48
C ASN A 93 6.13 7.69 8.97
N GLN A 94 4.93 7.42 9.51
CA GLN A 94 4.81 7.02 10.92
C GLN A 94 5.52 5.69 11.20
N ASN A 95 5.39 4.70 10.31
CA ASN A 95 6.11 3.43 10.46
C ASN A 95 7.64 3.63 10.41
N LEU A 96 8.14 4.46 9.50
CA LEU A 96 9.58 4.73 9.40
C LEU A 96 10.11 5.42 10.66
N ARG A 97 9.33 6.31 11.29
CA ARG A 97 9.69 6.90 12.58
C ARG A 97 9.82 5.85 13.67
N ILE A 98 8.90 4.88 13.72
CA ILE A 98 8.97 3.75 14.67
C ILE A 98 10.22 2.90 14.40
N VAL A 99 10.48 2.56 13.13
CA VAL A 99 11.63 1.75 12.71
C VAL A 99 12.97 2.41 13.10
N LEU A 100 13.06 3.73 12.96
CA LEU A 100 14.27 4.51 13.24
C LEU A 100 14.37 5.03 14.68
N GLY A 101 13.30 4.95 15.48
CA GLY A 101 13.20 5.68 16.75
C GLY A 101 13.25 7.21 16.57
N ALA A 102 12.82 7.72 15.41
CA ALA A 102 12.93 9.13 15.06
C ALA A 102 11.81 9.98 15.68
N ILE A 103 12.16 11.18 16.13
CA ILE A 103 11.19 12.16 16.66
C ILE A 103 10.25 12.68 15.55
N LYS A 104 9.09 13.22 15.93
CA LYS A 104 8.07 13.70 14.97
C LYS A 104 8.56 14.84 14.06
N SER A 105 9.53 15.65 14.52
CA SER A 105 10.07 16.78 13.77
C SER A 105 11.10 16.39 12.70
N THR A 106 11.59 15.14 12.67
CA THR A 106 12.56 14.72 11.64
C THR A 106 11.96 14.91 10.24
N PRO A 107 12.65 15.61 9.31
CA PRO A 107 12.18 15.82 7.94
C PRO A 107 11.91 14.51 7.20
N ILE A 108 10.84 14.48 6.39
CA ILE A 108 10.41 13.27 5.67
C ILE A 108 11.52 12.75 4.72
N LYS A 109 12.21 13.66 4.01
CA LYS A 109 13.30 13.28 3.10
C LYS A 109 14.43 12.54 3.83
N GLU A 110 14.84 13.06 4.99
CA GLU A 110 15.87 12.42 5.82
C GLU A 110 15.38 11.09 6.41
N LEU A 111 14.11 11.00 6.77
CA LEU A 111 13.51 9.77 7.27
C LEU A 111 13.61 8.62 6.25
N HIS A 112 13.27 8.88 4.99
CA HIS A 112 13.39 7.90 3.91
C HIS A 112 14.85 7.52 3.61
N LYS A 113 15.74 8.51 3.61
CA LYS A 113 17.17 8.33 3.39
C LYS A 113 17.81 7.46 4.47
N GLN A 114 17.60 7.79 5.75
CA GLN A 114 18.14 7.04 6.88
C GLN A 114 17.53 5.64 6.99
N ALA A 115 16.23 5.52 6.70
CA ALA A 115 15.56 4.24 6.67
C ALA A 115 15.94 3.40 5.45
N ASP A 116 16.66 3.96 4.46
CA ASP A 116 16.99 3.34 3.16
C ASP A 116 15.74 2.70 2.51
N MET A 117 14.65 3.48 2.44
CA MET A 117 13.36 3.03 1.93
C MET A 117 12.74 4.07 1.02
N ASP A 118 12.39 3.64 -0.20
CA ASP A 118 11.64 4.47 -1.14
C ASP A 118 10.24 4.83 -0.64
N THR A 119 9.73 5.94 -1.16
CA THR A 119 8.33 6.34 -0.97
C THR A 119 7.39 5.33 -1.64
N LEU A 120 6.19 5.17 -1.08
CA LEU A 120 5.14 4.35 -1.71
C LEU A 120 4.72 4.87 -3.09
N GLU A 121 4.97 6.15 -3.38
CA GLU A 121 4.74 6.77 -4.68
C GLU A 121 5.73 6.24 -5.72
N ASN A 122 7.04 6.40 -5.48
CA ASN A 122 8.09 5.91 -6.38
C ASN A 122 7.93 4.40 -6.62
N ARG A 123 7.64 3.64 -5.58
CA ARG A 123 7.45 2.19 -5.68
C ARG A 123 6.21 1.82 -6.50
N ARG A 124 5.12 2.59 -6.39
CA ARG A 124 3.92 2.37 -7.19
C ARG A 124 4.18 2.69 -8.66
N GLU A 125 4.90 3.76 -8.94
CA GLU A 125 5.31 4.12 -10.31
C GLU A 125 6.16 3.00 -10.93
N GLN A 126 7.22 2.55 -10.24
CA GLN A 126 8.04 1.42 -10.67
C GLN A 126 7.22 0.15 -10.97
N ARG A 127 6.28 -0.21 -10.08
CA ARG A 127 5.39 -1.36 -10.26
C ARG A 127 4.46 -1.19 -11.48
N THR A 128 3.97 0.03 -11.71
CA THR A 128 3.10 0.34 -12.84
C THR A 128 3.85 0.25 -14.17
N LEU A 129 5.06 0.82 -14.23
CA LEU A 129 5.95 0.72 -15.40
C LEU A 129 6.32 -0.74 -15.70
N THR A 130 6.71 -1.50 -14.68
CA THR A 130 7.06 -2.93 -14.84
C THR A 130 5.87 -3.74 -15.39
N LEU A 131 4.66 -3.48 -14.88
CA LEU A 131 3.44 -4.14 -15.37
C LEU A 131 3.17 -3.79 -16.83
N TYR A 132 3.29 -2.51 -17.19
CA TYR A 132 3.10 -2.03 -18.55
C TYR A 132 4.10 -2.66 -19.54
N GLU A 133 5.39 -2.69 -19.20
CA GLU A 133 6.41 -3.33 -20.02
C GLU A 133 6.12 -4.82 -20.21
N THR A 134 5.75 -5.51 -19.13
CA THR A 134 5.42 -6.95 -19.18
C THR A 134 4.20 -7.21 -20.06
N SER A 135 3.17 -6.38 -19.95
CA SER A 135 1.97 -6.45 -20.79
C SER A 135 2.29 -6.20 -22.27
N LYS A 136 3.23 -5.30 -22.58
CA LYS A 136 3.66 -5.05 -23.96
C LYS A 136 4.46 -6.19 -24.55
N ARG A 137 5.29 -6.86 -23.75
CA ARG A 137 6.13 -7.98 -24.20
C ARG A 137 5.33 -9.26 -24.43
N ASN A 138 4.20 -9.44 -23.73
CA ASN A 138 3.34 -10.62 -23.84
C ASN A 138 1.90 -10.23 -24.23
N PRO A 139 1.58 -10.13 -25.53
CA PRO A 139 0.25 -9.72 -26.01
C PRO A 139 -0.89 -10.68 -25.66
N THR A 140 -0.60 -11.90 -25.19
CA THR A 140 -1.57 -12.99 -24.99
C THR A 140 -2.38 -12.95 -23.70
N LEU A 141 -2.29 -11.89 -22.88
CA LEU A 141 -3.19 -11.68 -21.73
C LEU A 141 -4.57 -11.13 -22.14
N HIS A 142 -5.05 -11.49 -23.33
CA HIS A 142 -6.48 -11.37 -23.62
C HIS A 142 -7.18 -12.47 -22.84
N PHE A 143 -8.06 -12.09 -21.93
CA PHE A 143 -8.94 -13.01 -21.21
C PHE A 143 -9.65 -13.93 -22.22
N THR A 144 -9.14 -15.15 -22.38
CA THR A 144 -9.80 -16.20 -23.15
C THR A 144 -10.95 -16.71 -22.30
N THR A 145 -12.11 -16.10 -22.45
CA THR A 145 -13.38 -16.70 -22.04
C THR A 145 -13.64 -17.89 -22.95
N SER A 146 -13.45 -19.10 -22.41
CA SER A 146 -14.02 -20.35 -22.94
C SER A 146 -15.52 -20.42 -22.65
#